data_AF-A0A373UDZ2-F1
#
_entry.id   AF-A0A373UDZ2-F1
#
_cell.length_a   1.000
_cell.length_b   1.000
_cell.length_c   1.000
_cell.angle_alpha   90.00
_cell.angle_beta   90.00
_cell.angle_gamma   90.00
#
_symmetry.space_group_name_H-M   'P 1'
#
loop_
_entity.id
_entity.type
_entity.pdbx_description
1 polymer ?
#
loop_
_entity_poly.entity_id
_entity_poly.type
_entity_poly.pdbx_seq_one_letter_code
_entity_poly.pdbx_strand_id
1 'polypeptide(L)' 'MNREGSWQEDIQVNPQQKIIDTMLILKEAGKLPQEEVHEMKSERRGRFLDMNKNYEQQSIYDGDILCIQ' A
#
# COMPACT_ATOMS: atom_id res chain seq x y z
N MET A 1 -2.78 -28.21 4.49
CA MET A 1 -1.88 -27.19 5.06
C MET A 1 -1.98 -25.96 4.15
N ASN A 2 -2.82 -24.99 4.51
CA ASN A 2 -2.87 -23.72 3.79
C ASN A 2 -1.61 -22.96 4.20
N ARG A 3 -0.62 -22.88 3.31
CA ARG A 3 0.40 -21.84 3.43
C ARG A 3 -0.36 -20.54 3.25
N GLU A 4 -0.37 -19.68 4.28
CA GLU A 4 -0.81 -18.29 4.16
C GLU A 4 -0.04 -17.69 2.97
N GLY A 5 -0.72 -17.56 1.84
CA GLY A 5 -0.10 -17.08 0.62
C GLY A 5 0.17 -15.61 0.79
N SER A 6 1.43 -15.19 0.66
CA SER A 6 1.75 -13.78 0.48
C SER A 6 0.96 -13.26 -0.72
N TRP A 7 0.01 -12.37 -0.47
CA TRP A 7 -0.76 -11.72 -1.52
C TRP A 7 0.06 -10.56 -2.09
N GLN A 8 0.12 -10.48 -3.41
CA GLN A 8 0.78 -9.40 -4.15
C GLN A 8 -0.15 -8.98 -5.29
N GLU A 9 -0.34 -7.67 -5.46
CA GLU A 9 -1.14 -7.10 -6.53
C GLU A 9 -0.41 -5.91 -7.14
N ASP A 10 -0.28 -5.92 -8.47
CA ASP A 10 0.22 -4.78 -9.22
C ASP A 10 -0.94 -3.79 -9.41
N ILE A 11 -0.74 -2.54 -8.97
CA ILE A 11 -1.73 -1.48 -9.08
C ILE A 11 -1.16 -0.30 -9.89
N GLN A 12 -2.04 0.36 -10.62
CA GLN A 12 -1.75 1.67 -11.20
C GLN A 12 -2.40 2.74 -10.33
N VAL A 13 -1.62 3.75 -9.96
CA VAL A 13 -2.07 4.86 -9.12
C VAL A 13 -1.66 6.18 -9.74
N ASN A 14 -2.45 7.23 -9.50
CA ASN A 14 -2.03 8.58 -9.82
C ASN A 14 -0.94 9.02 -8.81
N PRO A 15 0.24 9.52 -9.22
CA PRO A 15 1.28 9.96 -8.30
C PRO A 15 0.84 11.03 -7.27
N GLN A 16 -0.20 11.81 -7.60
CA GLN A 16 -0.78 12.83 -6.72
C GLN A 16 -1.84 12.28 -5.75
N GLN A 17 -2.27 11.03 -5.91
CA GLN A 17 -3.23 10.37 -5.00
C GLN A 17 -2.59 10.12 -3.64
N LYS A 18 -3.34 10.36 -2.56
CA LYS A 18 -2.87 10.02 -1.22
C LYS A 18 -2.85 8.51 -1.05
N ILE A 19 -1.84 8.01 -0.33
CA ILE A 19 -1.69 6.58 -0.08
C ILE A 19 -2.90 6.02 0.68
N ILE A 20 -3.45 6.79 1.63
CA ILE A 20 -4.63 6.37 2.40
C ILE A 20 -5.86 6.12 1.53
N ASP A 21 -6.02 6.88 0.43
CA ASP A 21 -7.16 6.70 -0.49
C ASP A 21 -7.05 5.35 -1.21
N THR A 22 -5.84 4.93 -1.58
CA THR A 22 -5.62 3.59 -2.15
C THR A 22 -5.95 2.50 -1.14
N MET A 23 -5.58 2.68 0.13
CA MET A 23 -5.90 1.71 1.20
C MET A 23 -7.41 1.57 1.41
N LEU A 24 -8.14 2.69 1.34
CA LEU A 24 -9.60 2.69 1.39
C LEU A 24 -10.20 1.91 0.21
N ILE A 25 -9.74 2.17 -1.02
CA ILE A 25 -10.20 1.46 -2.23
C ILE A 25 -9.93 -0.05 -2.10
N LEU A 26 -8.75 -0.45 -1.65
CA LEU A 26 -8.40 -1.86 -1.48
C LEU A 26 -9.26 -2.53 -0.39
N LYS A 27 -9.55 -1.83 0.70
CA LYS A 27 -10.45 -2.31 1.75
C LYS A 27 -11.90 -2.44 1.27
N GLU A 28 -12.40 -1.46 0.53
CA GLU A 28 -13.74 -1.51 -0.08
C GLU A 28 -13.87 -2.62 -1.13
N ALA A 29 -12.79 -2.92 -1.85
CA ALA A 29 -12.70 -4.04 -2.78
C ALA A 29 -12.54 -5.41 -2.09
N GLY A 30 -12.48 -5.47 -0.76
CA GLY A 30 -12.28 -6.71 0.01
C GLY A 30 -10.89 -7.31 -0.12
N LYS A 31 -9.89 -6.52 -0.53
CA LYS A 31 -8.48 -6.93 -0.63
C LYS A 31 -7.74 -6.80 0.70
N LEU A 32 -8.26 -5.97 1.61
CA LEU A 32 -7.70 -5.76 2.94
C LEU A 32 -8.73 -6.09 4.04
N PRO A 33 -8.29 -6.61 5.19
CA PRO A 33 -9.12 -6.78 6.38
C PRO A 33 -9.82 -5.47 6.78
N GLN A 34 -11.08 -5.56 7.24
CA GLN A 34 -11.84 -4.36 7.59
C GLN A 34 -11.50 -3.77 8.96
N GLU A 35 -11.04 -4.57 9.92
CA GLU A 35 -10.87 -4.13 11.31
C GLU A 35 -9.44 -3.68 11.65
N GLU A 36 -8.50 -3.81 10.71
CA GLU A 36 -7.08 -3.55 10.96
C GLU A 36 -6.66 -2.15 10.51
N VAL A 37 -5.94 -1.46 11.41
CA VAL A 37 -5.14 -0.29 11.05
C VAL A 37 -3.90 -0.83 10.38
N HIS A 38 -3.75 -0.50 9.11
CA HIS A 38 -2.63 -0.95 8.30
C HIS A 38 -1.58 0.15 8.20
N GLU A 39 -0.32 -0.21 8.32
CA GLU A 39 0.80 0.66 7.97
C GLU A 39 1.38 0.24 6.62
N MET A 40 2.00 1.18 5.91
CA MET A 40 2.63 0.88 4.62
C MET A 40 4.13 1.16 4.69
N LYS A 41 4.93 0.17 4.29
CA LYS A 41 6.39 0.26 4.26
C LYS A 41 6.89 0.15 2.82
N SER A 42 7.78 1.06 2.43
CA SER A 42 8.53 0.92 1.18
C SER A 42 9.65 -0.08 1.37
N GLU A 43 9.70 -1.12 0.54
CA GLU A 43 10.81 -2.08 0.56
C GLU A 43 12.11 -1.41 0.13
N ARG A 44 12.08 -0.64 -0.97
CA ARG A 44 13.26 0.07 -1.51
C ARG A 44 13.92 0.99 -0.48
N ARG A 45 13.11 1.70 0.32
CA ARG A 45 13.61 2.68 1.29
C ARG A 45 13.74 2.12 2.70
N GLY A 46 13.21 0.92 2.97
CA GLY A 46 13.21 0.29 4.28
C GLY A 46 12.45 1.05 5.37
N ARG A 47 11.56 1.98 5.02
CA ARG A 47 10.87 2.89 5.97
C ARG A 47 9.35 2.91 5.77
N PHE A 48 8.64 3.19 6.85
CA PHE A 48 7.21 3.46 6.82
C PHE A 48 6.89 4.76 6.10
N LEU A 49 5.75 4.76 5.42
CA LEU A 49 5.22 5.90 4.68
C LEU A 49 4.23 6.66 5.57
N ASP A 50 4.25 7.99 5.47
CA ASP A 50 3.14 8.79 5.97
C ASP A 50 2.01 8.74 4.94
N MET A 51 0.97 7.97 5.28
CA MET A 51 -0.17 7.64 4.41
C MET A 51 -1.04 8.85 4.05
N ASN A 52 -0.91 9.98 4.78
CA ASN A 52 -1.63 11.21 4.46
C ASN A 52 -0.99 12.00 3.30
N LYS A 53 0.24 11.62 2.91
CA LYS A 53 0.92 12.16 1.74
C LYS A 53 0.62 11.33 0.49
N ASN A 54 0.87 11.94 -0.66
CA ASN A 54 0.78 11.24 -1.94
C ASN A 54 2.06 10.47 -2.28
N TYR A 55 1.98 9.64 -3.32
CA TYR A 55 3.08 8.79 -3.77
C TYR A 55 4.32 9.62 -4.15
N GLU A 56 4.16 10.73 -4.88
CA GLU A 56 5.28 11.60 -5.26
C GLU A 56 5.99 12.21 -4.05
N GLN A 57 5.24 12.71 -3.07
CA GLN A 57 5.77 13.28 -1.81
C GLN A 57 6.52 12.23 -0.98
N GLN A 58 6.14 10.96 -1.08
CA GLN A 58 6.85 9.84 -0.47
C GLN A 58 7.99 9.28 -1.35
N SER A 59 8.16 9.87 -2.54
CA SER A 59 9.09 9.45 -3.60
C SER A 59 8.89 7.99 -3.99
N ILE A 60 7.63 7.58 -4.17
CA ILE A 60 7.23 6.27 -4.68
C ILE A 60 6.99 6.39 -6.19
N TYR A 61 7.61 5.50 -6.95
CA TYR A 61 7.58 5.52 -8.42
C TYR A 61 7.26 4.13 -8.98
N ASP A 62 7.07 4.06 -10.29
CA ASP A 62 6.76 2.81 -10.99
C ASP A 62 7.75 1.69 -10.63
N GLY A 63 7.20 0.54 -10.26
CA GLY A 63 7.97 -0.64 -9.84
C GLY A 63 8.39 -0.66 -8.37
N ASP A 64 8.09 0.37 -7.57
CA ASP A 64 8.30 0.30 -6.13
C ASP A 64 7.35 -0.71 -5.46
N ILE A 65 7.92 -1.59 -4.64
CA ILE A 65 7.17 -2.55 -3.84
C ILE A 65 6.85 -1.94 -2.48
N LEU A 66 5.56 -1.99 -2.12
CA LEU A 66 5.03 -1.52 -0.85
C LEU A 66 4.44 -2.71 -0.08
N CYS A 67 4.88 -2.90 1.15
CA CYS A 67 4.33 -3.89 2.06
C CYS A 67 3.28 -3.25 2.95
N ILE A 68 2.14 -3.92 3.07
CA ILE A 68 1.10 -3.61 4.05
C ILE A 68 1.37 -4.44 5.30
N GLN A 69 1.38 -3.81 6.47
CA GLN A 69 1.67 -4.42 7.77
C GLN A 69 0.58 -4.13 8.79
#